data_AF-A0A838GXS5-F1
#
_entry.id   AF-A0A838GXS5-F1
#
_cell.length_a   1.000
_cell.length_b   1.000
_cell.length_c   1.000
_cell.angle_alpha   90.00
_cell.angle_beta   90.00
_cell.angle_gamma   90.00
#
_symmetry.space_group_name_H-M   'P 1'
#
loop_
_entity.id
_entity.type
_entity.pdbx_description
1 polymer ?
#
loop_
_entity_poly.entity_id
_entity_poly.type
_entity_poly.pdbx_seq_one_letter_code
_entity_poly.pdbx_strand_id
1 'polypeptide(L)'
;MIVLLLDGLTDWPCRDLGGATPLEAADTPNLDRIATEGATGLCYPLGPGRAPSSERAQWRYLGYDDAVFPGRAILEAAGVGIHVAPGVVSTNLALRTAEREGGYLRLVGGYVGAADPDAASLLDSLDGMAVDDFAFAVRHTQRAEALLTIVGARASASAALSDADPLSSGDLVHRVEPLEEAADPLAARRTAAALNGFLRKAHRVLDEHPLNQRRRAGGLPPLNAAVTKWTGRLRPVLPLAHNVGGPAVVIASTALYGGLAQVLGAEARHVPEQEGPSRCRPRSMPRSTPSRAGRRSSTSTRRRPMRLVTATTPRARPRPSPPAIAGSPRCRA
;
A
#
# COMPACT_ATOMS: atom_id res chain seq x y z
N MET A 1 -11.52 2.08 22.22
CA MET A 1 -10.32 1.22 22.02
C MET A 1 -9.33 1.97 21.16
N ILE A 2 -8.03 1.90 21.47
CA ILE A 2 -6.96 2.45 20.62
C ILE A 2 -6.04 1.28 20.27
N VAL A 3 -5.79 1.09 18.97
CA VAL A 3 -4.81 0.13 18.47
C VAL A 3 -3.68 0.93 17.83
N LEU A 4 -2.47 0.75 18.33
CA LEU A 4 -1.27 1.37 17.79
C LEU A 4 -0.42 0.30 17.11
N LEU A 5 -0.14 0.47 15.83
CA LEU A 5 0.71 -0.44 15.07
C LEU A 5 1.98 0.30 14.67
N LEU A 6 3.11 -0.23 15.12
CA LEU A 6 4.44 0.28 14.84
C LEU A 6 5.01 -0.54 13.68
N ASP A 7 4.93 -0.01 12.47
CA ASP A 7 5.38 -0.70 11.25
C ASP A 7 6.89 -0.96 11.31
N GLY A 8 7.30 -2.18 10.96
CA GLY A 8 8.71 -2.59 11.00
C GLY A 8 9.37 -2.62 12.39
N LEU A 9 8.60 -2.67 13.49
CA LEU A 9 9.15 -2.65 14.86
C LEU A 9 10.05 -3.86 15.18
N THR A 10 9.73 -5.03 14.63
CA THR A 10 10.42 -6.29 14.91
C THR A 10 11.72 -6.39 14.14
N ASP A 11 12.78 -6.83 14.80
CA ASP A 11 14.09 -7.04 14.17
C ASP A 11 14.83 -8.22 14.81
N TRP A 12 15.99 -8.54 14.26
CA TRP A 12 16.92 -9.52 14.78
C TRP A 12 17.90 -8.90 15.79
N PRO A 13 18.41 -9.72 16.73
CA PRO A 13 19.58 -9.37 17.53
C PRO A 13 20.74 -8.86 16.66
N CYS A 14 21.26 -7.67 16.97
CA CYS A 14 22.33 -7.04 16.22
C CYS A 14 23.64 -7.03 17.02
N ARG A 15 24.75 -7.40 16.39
CA ARG A 15 26.08 -7.40 17.02
C ARG A 15 26.51 -6.00 17.47
N ASP A 16 26.19 -4.98 16.70
CA ASP A 16 26.53 -3.58 17.00
C ASP A 16 25.76 -3.05 18.23
N LEU A 17 24.67 -3.72 18.61
CA LEU A 17 23.88 -3.44 19.81
C LEU A 17 24.17 -4.43 20.95
N GLY A 18 25.31 -5.13 20.91
CA GLY A 18 25.70 -6.09 21.94
C GLY A 18 24.80 -7.33 22.00
N GLY A 19 24.14 -7.68 20.88
CA GLY A 19 23.21 -8.81 20.82
C GLY A 19 21.76 -8.46 21.16
N ALA A 20 21.43 -7.18 21.39
CA ALA A 20 20.06 -6.72 21.52
C ALA A 20 19.42 -6.42 20.15
N THR A 21 18.10 -6.44 20.09
CA THR A 21 17.32 -5.86 18.98
C THR A 21 17.31 -4.32 19.09
N PRO A 22 16.99 -3.57 18.01
CA PRO A 22 16.84 -2.12 18.07
C PRO A 22 15.78 -1.66 19.06
N LEU A 23 14.69 -2.41 19.24
CA LEU A 23 13.65 -2.09 20.23
C LEU A 23 14.17 -2.24 21.66
N GLU A 24 14.90 -3.32 21.97
CA GLU A 24 15.49 -3.54 23.30
C GLU A 24 16.59 -2.53 23.63
N ALA A 25 17.34 -2.06 22.63
CA ALA A 25 18.41 -1.09 22.80
C ALA A 25 17.90 0.37 22.91
N ALA A 26 16.66 0.64 22.48
CA ALA A 26 16.09 1.98 22.47
C ALA A 26 15.61 2.42 23.86
N ASP A 27 15.72 3.72 24.16
CA ASP A 27 15.14 4.31 25.37
C ASP A 27 13.63 4.51 25.17
N THR A 28 12.83 3.51 25.57
CA THR A 28 11.38 3.45 25.34
C THR A 28 10.54 3.48 26.62
N PRO A 29 10.72 4.45 27.54
CA PRO A 29 10.12 4.42 28.88
C PRO A 29 8.59 4.39 28.85
N ASN A 30 7.96 4.91 27.79
CA ASN A 30 6.51 4.86 27.60
C ASN A 30 6.03 3.45 27.19
N LEU A 31 6.76 2.76 26.30
CA LEU A 31 6.42 1.39 25.91
C LEU A 31 6.69 0.44 27.07
N ASP A 32 7.80 0.63 27.79
CA ASP A 32 8.17 -0.16 28.97
C ASP A 32 7.11 -0.06 30.06
N ARG A 33 6.59 1.15 30.29
CA ARG A 33 5.49 1.40 31.23
C ARG A 33 4.20 0.71 30.78
N ILE A 34 3.83 0.79 29.50
CA ILE A 34 2.65 0.09 28.96
C ILE A 34 2.79 -1.43 29.11
N ALA A 35 3.98 -1.97 28.87
CA ALA A 35 4.26 -3.40 29.02
C ALA A 35 4.20 -3.85 30.49
N THR A 36 4.69 -3.03 31.42
CA THR A 36 4.73 -3.33 32.86
C THR A 36 3.35 -3.23 33.51
N GLU A 37 2.55 -2.23 33.12
CA GLU A 37 1.21 -1.99 33.68
C GLU A 37 0.11 -2.81 32.96
N GLY A 38 0.43 -3.40 31.81
CA GLY A 38 -0.52 -4.09 30.94
C GLY A 38 -0.29 -5.61 30.86
N ALA A 39 -0.65 -6.17 29.71
CA ALA A 39 -0.39 -7.56 29.37
C ALA A 39 0.44 -7.62 28.09
N THR A 40 1.42 -8.51 28.06
CA THR A 40 2.31 -8.72 26.92
C THR A 40 2.12 -10.11 26.32
N GLY A 41 2.46 -10.24 25.05
CA GLY A 41 2.35 -11.49 24.32
C GLY A 41 2.90 -11.36 22.91
N LEU A 42 3.01 -12.50 22.22
CA LEU A 42 3.45 -12.56 20.83
C LEU A 42 2.23 -12.56 19.91
N CYS A 43 2.28 -11.80 18.82
CA CYS A 43 1.21 -11.69 17.86
C CYS A 43 1.69 -12.12 16.47
N TYR A 44 1.13 -13.21 15.95
CA TYR A 44 1.45 -13.76 14.63
C TYR A 44 0.23 -13.64 13.71
N PRO A 45 0.11 -12.58 12.88
CA PRO A 45 -1.11 -12.33 12.09
C PRO A 45 -1.43 -13.47 11.12
N LEU A 46 -0.41 -14.16 10.61
CA LEU A 46 -0.53 -15.27 9.67
C LEU A 46 -0.12 -16.63 10.26
N GLY A 47 0.17 -16.69 11.56
CA GLY A 47 0.81 -17.84 12.20
C GLY A 47 2.35 -17.80 12.15
N PRO A 48 3.02 -18.70 12.89
CA PRO A 48 4.47 -18.71 13.02
C PRO A 48 5.17 -19.04 11.69
N GLY A 49 6.35 -18.46 11.48
CA GLY A 49 7.21 -18.75 10.32
C GLY A 49 6.77 -18.13 8.99
N ARG A 50 5.70 -17.33 8.97
CA ARG A 50 5.19 -16.67 7.77
C ARG A 50 5.44 -15.17 7.85
N ALA A 51 6.17 -14.63 6.88
CA ALA A 51 6.36 -13.19 6.74
C ALA A 51 5.12 -12.57 6.04
N PRO A 52 4.30 -11.77 6.75
CA PRO A 52 3.17 -11.10 6.11
C PRO A 52 3.65 -9.88 5.31
N SER A 53 2.96 -9.57 4.22
CA SER A 53 2.98 -8.22 3.67
C SER A 53 2.18 -7.27 4.57
N SER A 54 2.53 -5.98 4.59
CA SER A 54 1.93 -4.99 5.50
C SER A 54 0.40 -4.96 5.41
N GLU A 55 -0.16 -5.01 4.20
CA GLU A 55 -1.60 -5.01 3.98
C GLU A 55 -2.28 -6.28 4.48
N ARG A 56 -1.64 -7.46 4.36
CA ARG A 56 -2.19 -8.72 4.87
C ARG A 56 -2.10 -8.80 6.39
N ALA A 57 -1.00 -8.34 6.98
CA ALA A 57 -0.87 -8.26 8.44
C ALA A 57 -2.01 -7.42 9.03
N GLN A 58 -2.20 -6.22 8.50
CA GLN A 58 -3.23 -5.27 8.92
C GLN A 58 -4.65 -5.83 8.73
N TRP A 59 -4.92 -6.47 7.60
CA TRP A 59 -6.18 -7.16 7.35
C TRP A 59 -6.50 -8.18 8.46
N ARG A 60 -5.53 -9.00 8.84
CA ARG A 60 -5.68 -10.00 9.91
C ARG A 60 -5.81 -9.37 11.29
N TYR A 61 -5.04 -8.33 11.60
CA TYR A 61 -5.15 -7.63 12.90
C TYR A 61 -6.54 -7.04 13.14
N LEU A 62 -7.25 -6.68 12.06
CA LEU A 62 -8.63 -6.17 12.12
C LEU A 62 -9.70 -7.28 12.11
N GLY A 63 -9.29 -8.55 12.22
CA GLY A 63 -10.18 -9.69 12.37
C GLY A 63 -10.77 -10.23 11.06
N TYR A 64 -10.16 -9.92 9.91
CA TYR A 64 -10.64 -10.41 8.62
C TYR A 64 -9.90 -11.66 8.14
N ASP A 65 -10.63 -12.53 7.43
CA ASP A 65 -10.08 -13.73 6.80
C ASP A 65 -9.42 -13.42 5.45
N ASP A 66 -8.40 -14.20 5.07
CA ASP A 66 -7.68 -14.04 3.80
C ASP A 66 -8.55 -14.34 2.57
N ALA A 67 -9.60 -15.17 2.70
CA ALA A 67 -10.49 -15.55 1.60
C ALA A 67 -11.27 -14.35 1.03
N VAL A 68 -11.44 -13.29 1.83
CA VAL A 68 -12.10 -12.05 1.44
C VAL A 68 -11.13 -10.89 1.22
N PHE A 69 -9.81 -11.13 1.30
CA PHE A 69 -8.81 -10.11 1.07
C PHE A 69 -8.88 -9.59 -0.39
N PRO A 70 -9.05 -8.27 -0.60
CA PRO A 70 -9.30 -7.72 -1.94
C PRO A 70 -8.05 -7.69 -2.83
N GLY A 71 -6.85 -7.71 -2.27
CA GLY A 71 -5.59 -7.47 -2.99
C GLY A 71 -5.07 -6.05 -2.80
N ARG A 72 -3.74 -5.90 -2.78
CA ARG A 72 -3.08 -4.61 -2.51
C ARG A 72 -3.41 -3.52 -3.53
N ALA A 73 -3.48 -3.87 -4.81
CA ALA A 73 -3.80 -2.91 -5.87
C ALA A 73 -5.14 -2.21 -5.66
N ILE A 74 -6.16 -2.95 -5.21
CA ILE A 74 -7.50 -2.41 -4.93
C ILE A 74 -7.47 -1.48 -3.72
N LEU A 75 -6.73 -1.86 -2.67
CA LEU A 75 -6.55 -1.01 -1.49
C LEU A 75 -5.85 0.31 -1.85
N GLU A 76 -4.75 0.26 -2.59
CA GLU A 76 -4.04 1.47 -3.01
C GLU A 76 -4.91 2.37 -3.90
N ALA A 77 -5.67 1.79 -4.82
CA ALA A 77 -6.61 2.52 -5.68
C ALA A 77 -7.72 3.21 -4.88
N ALA A 78 -8.33 2.51 -3.92
CA ALA A 78 -9.31 3.11 -3.00
C ALA A 78 -8.69 4.27 -2.21
N GLY A 79 -7.42 4.13 -1.79
CA GLY A 79 -6.67 5.16 -1.08
C GLY A 79 -6.54 6.50 -1.79
N VAL A 80 -6.60 6.48 -3.12
CA VAL A 80 -6.55 7.69 -3.97
C VAL A 80 -7.92 8.07 -4.55
N GLY A 81 -9.00 7.46 -4.07
CA GLY A 81 -10.37 7.79 -4.45
C GLY A 81 -10.90 7.05 -5.69
N ILE A 82 -10.21 6.01 -6.17
CA ILE A 82 -10.72 5.18 -7.26
C ILE A 82 -11.67 4.15 -6.67
N HIS A 83 -12.94 4.22 -7.07
CA HIS A 83 -13.94 3.24 -6.68
C HIS A 83 -13.84 1.98 -7.56
N VAL A 84 -13.66 0.82 -6.92
CA VAL A 84 -13.68 -0.49 -7.57
C VAL A 84 -14.97 -1.19 -7.18
N ALA A 85 -15.75 -1.65 -8.17
CA ALA A 85 -16.99 -2.36 -7.91
C ALA A 85 -16.73 -3.80 -7.40
N PRO A 86 -17.60 -4.37 -6.57
CA PRO A 86 -17.50 -5.77 -6.17
C PRO A 86 -17.50 -6.72 -7.36
N GLY A 87 -16.72 -7.80 -7.27
CA GLY A 87 -16.57 -8.81 -8.32
C GLY A 87 -15.56 -8.45 -9.41
N VAL A 88 -15.12 -7.19 -9.48
CA VAL A 88 -14.14 -6.74 -10.47
C VAL A 88 -12.75 -7.28 -10.12
N VAL A 89 -12.08 -7.86 -11.13
CA VAL A 89 -10.67 -8.25 -11.05
C VAL A 89 -9.80 -7.07 -11.45
N SER A 90 -8.79 -6.77 -10.66
CA SER A 90 -7.87 -5.67 -10.93
C SER A 90 -6.46 -6.00 -10.49
N THR A 91 -5.49 -5.40 -11.16
CA THR A 91 -4.06 -5.54 -10.86
C THR A 91 -3.40 -4.17 -10.89
N ASN A 92 -2.32 -3.97 -10.15
CA ASN A 92 -1.51 -2.76 -10.29
C ASN A 92 -0.77 -2.87 -11.62
N LEU A 93 -0.73 -1.78 -12.38
CA LEU A 93 0.03 -1.63 -13.61
C LEU A 93 1.06 -0.53 -13.38
N ALA A 94 2.34 -0.83 -13.54
CA ALA A 94 3.41 0.14 -13.46
C ALA A 94 4.11 0.28 -14.81
N LEU A 95 4.41 1.53 -15.20
CA LEU A 95 5.32 1.79 -16.30
C LEU A 95 6.76 1.76 -15.81
N ARG A 96 7.59 1.04 -16.54
CA ARG A 96 9.02 0.84 -16.26
C ARG A 96 9.82 1.05 -17.53
N THR A 97 11.10 1.33 -17.33
CA THR A 97 12.09 1.30 -18.41
C THR A 97 12.57 -0.14 -18.58
N ALA A 98 12.54 -0.62 -19.82
CA ALA A 98 13.07 -1.93 -20.17
C ALA A 98 13.85 -1.92 -21.48
N GLU A 99 14.80 -2.84 -21.56
CA GLU A 99 15.57 -3.16 -22.75
C GLU A 99 15.24 -4.58 -23.23
N ARG A 100 15.40 -4.80 -24.53
CA ARG A 100 15.15 -6.11 -25.13
C ARG A 100 16.40 -6.98 -25.03
N GLU A 101 16.26 -8.15 -24.43
CA GLU A 101 17.34 -9.13 -24.31
C GLU A 101 16.83 -10.53 -24.64
N GLY A 102 17.43 -11.19 -25.63
CA GLY A 102 17.09 -12.58 -25.96
C GLY A 102 15.62 -12.81 -26.30
N GLY A 103 14.88 -11.78 -26.73
CA GLY A 103 13.43 -11.84 -26.99
C GLY A 103 12.55 -11.50 -25.78
N TYR A 104 13.14 -11.26 -24.61
CA TYR A 104 12.49 -10.85 -23.37
C TYR A 104 12.71 -9.36 -23.10
N LEU A 105 11.99 -8.83 -22.10
CA LEU A 105 12.22 -7.49 -21.57
C LEU A 105 12.98 -7.60 -20.25
N ARG A 106 14.12 -6.93 -20.14
CA ARG A 106 14.84 -6.74 -18.88
C ARG A 106 14.55 -5.34 -18.34
N LEU A 107 14.15 -5.22 -17.08
CA LEU A 107 13.95 -3.92 -16.46
C LEU A 107 15.30 -3.25 -16.21
N VAL A 108 15.47 -2.02 -16.70
CA VAL A 108 16.67 -1.20 -16.52
C VAL A 108 16.29 0.08 -15.79
N GLY A 109 16.30 0.03 -14.46
CA GLY A 109 15.91 1.13 -13.59
C GLY A 109 14.83 0.74 -12.59
N GLY A 110 14.76 1.51 -11.50
CA GLY A 110 13.77 1.34 -10.42
C GLY A 110 12.38 1.85 -10.79
N TYR A 111 11.48 1.84 -9.81
CA TYR A 111 10.19 2.52 -9.94
C TYR A 111 10.40 4.03 -10.11
N VAL A 112 9.51 4.67 -10.89
CA VAL A 112 9.46 6.12 -11.03
C VAL A 112 9.04 6.72 -9.69
N GLY A 113 9.97 7.41 -9.00
CA GLY A 113 9.75 7.85 -7.62
C GLY A 113 8.85 9.08 -7.45
N ALA A 114 8.99 10.07 -8.35
CA ALA A 114 8.17 11.28 -8.38
C ALA A 114 7.07 11.17 -9.44
N ALA A 115 6.14 12.14 -9.48
CA ALA A 115 5.21 12.26 -10.60
C ALA A 115 6.02 12.55 -11.88
N ASP A 116 5.91 11.67 -12.87
CA ASP A 116 6.48 11.89 -14.20
C ASP A 116 5.41 12.51 -15.11
N PRO A 117 5.68 13.66 -15.74
CA PRO A 117 4.68 14.41 -16.50
C PRO A 117 4.16 13.64 -17.74
N ASP A 118 4.94 12.69 -18.26
CA ASP A 118 4.55 11.91 -19.44
C ASP A 118 3.75 10.65 -19.07
N ALA A 119 3.84 10.19 -17.82
CA ALA A 119 3.31 8.89 -17.42
C ALA A 119 1.80 8.77 -17.59
N ALA A 120 1.05 9.83 -17.28
CA ALA A 120 -0.41 9.84 -17.46
C ALA A 120 -0.78 9.60 -18.94
N SER A 121 -0.18 10.36 -19.86
CA SER A 121 -0.49 10.21 -21.29
C SER A 121 -0.05 8.85 -21.85
N LEU A 122 1.02 8.27 -21.32
CA LEU A 122 1.44 6.91 -21.69
C LEU A 122 0.47 5.85 -21.17
N LEU A 123 -0.02 5.99 -19.94
CA LEU A 123 -1.04 5.10 -19.37
C LEU A 123 -2.37 5.22 -20.13
N ASP A 124 -2.78 6.44 -20.49
CA ASP A 124 -3.99 6.69 -21.30
C ASP A 124 -3.92 5.96 -22.65
N SER A 125 -2.74 5.85 -23.26
CA SER A 125 -2.55 5.12 -24.53
C SER A 125 -2.85 3.62 -24.44
N LEU A 126 -2.94 3.07 -23.22
CA LEU A 126 -3.25 1.68 -22.93
C LEU A 126 -4.73 1.45 -22.55
N ASP A 127 -5.49 2.52 -22.26
CA ASP A 127 -6.90 2.40 -21.84
C ASP A 127 -7.79 1.87 -22.95
N GLY A 128 -8.77 1.04 -22.58
CA GLY A 128 -9.73 0.45 -23.51
C GLY A 128 -9.17 -0.62 -24.45
N MET A 129 -7.91 -1.06 -24.26
CA MET A 129 -7.34 -2.14 -25.04
C MET A 129 -8.15 -3.43 -24.82
N ALA A 130 -8.40 -4.17 -25.91
CA ALA A 130 -8.99 -5.50 -25.84
C ALA A 130 -8.02 -6.55 -26.41
N VAL A 131 -8.01 -7.72 -25.78
CA VAL A 131 -7.27 -8.92 -26.19
C VAL A 131 -8.14 -10.13 -25.93
N ASP A 132 -8.36 -10.93 -26.97
CA ASP A 132 -9.29 -12.06 -26.95
C ASP A 132 -10.69 -11.62 -26.44
N ASP A 133 -11.24 -12.32 -25.45
CA ASP A 133 -12.54 -12.00 -24.83
C ASP A 133 -12.44 -11.00 -23.67
N PHE A 134 -11.30 -10.33 -23.47
CA PHE A 134 -11.06 -9.43 -22.34
C PHE A 134 -10.79 -7.99 -22.77
N ALA A 135 -11.42 -7.04 -22.07
CA ALA A 135 -11.16 -5.62 -22.15
C ALA A 135 -10.42 -5.14 -20.89
N PHE A 136 -9.54 -4.16 -21.10
CA PHE A 136 -8.67 -3.61 -20.07
C PHE A 136 -8.96 -2.13 -19.90
N ALA A 137 -9.27 -1.71 -18.67
CA ALA A 137 -9.49 -0.32 -18.33
C ALA A 137 -8.41 0.17 -17.35
N VAL A 138 -7.80 1.32 -17.66
CA VAL A 138 -6.69 1.92 -16.94
C VAL A 138 -7.22 3.12 -16.14
N ARG A 139 -6.92 3.15 -14.84
CA ARG A 139 -7.24 4.29 -13.97
C ARG A 139 -6.00 4.70 -13.20
N HIS A 140 -5.53 5.93 -13.43
CA HIS A 140 -4.26 6.41 -12.88
C HIS A 140 -4.30 6.44 -11.35
N THR A 141 -3.22 5.95 -10.74
CA THR A 141 -3.04 6.04 -9.29
C THR A 141 -2.00 7.10 -8.99
N GLN A 142 -0.85 6.72 -8.44
CA GLN A 142 0.26 7.62 -8.11
C GLN A 142 1.44 7.32 -9.03
N ARG A 143 2.31 8.32 -9.25
CA ARG A 143 3.55 8.18 -10.03
C ARG A 143 3.24 7.69 -11.45
N ALA A 144 3.99 6.71 -11.95
CA ALA A 144 3.76 6.06 -13.25
C ALA A 144 3.01 4.73 -13.09
N GLU A 145 2.03 4.69 -12.19
CA GLU A 145 1.22 3.51 -11.91
C GLU A 145 -0.28 3.77 -12.14
N ALA A 146 -1.02 2.68 -12.34
CA ALA A 146 -2.46 2.67 -12.52
C ALA A 146 -3.08 1.40 -11.93
N LEU A 147 -4.38 1.46 -11.67
CA LEU A 147 -5.22 0.28 -11.52
C LEU A 147 -5.64 -0.20 -12.91
N LEU A 148 -5.26 -1.42 -13.26
CA LEU A 148 -5.71 -2.10 -14.48
C LEU A 148 -6.88 -3.04 -14.13
N THR A 149 -8.06 -2.68 -14.61
CA THR A 149 -9.27 -3.49 -14.49
C THR A 149 -9.38 -4.47 -15.64
N ILE A 150 -9.65 -5.74 -15.33
CA ILE A 150 -9.78 -6.82 -16.31
C ILE A 150 -11.25 -7.25 -16.38
N VAL A 151 -11.90 -6.97 -17.50
CA VAL A 151 -13.31 -7.31 -17.72
C VAL A 151 -13.40 -8.32 -18.86
N GLY A 152 -13.94 -9.51 -18.57
CA GLY A 152 -14.25 -10.45 -19.63
C GLY A 152 -15.63 -10.15 -20.23
N ALA A 153 -15.70 -10.02 -21.55
CA ALA A 153 -16.94 -9.76 -22.27
C ALA A 153 -17.87 -11.00 -22.29
N ARG A 154 -17.28 -12.19 -22.32
CA ARG A 154 -17.97 -13.49 -22.40
C ARG A 154 -17.40 -14.56 -21.45
N ALA A 155 -16.37 -14.22 -20.69
CA ALA A 155 -15.68 -15.11 -19.76
C ALA A 155 -15.50 -14.43 -18.41
N SER A 156 -15.48 -15.18 -17.32
CA SER A 156 -15.13 -14.62 -16.02
C SER A 156 -13.62 -14.38 -15.93
N ALA A 157 -13.20 -13.17 -15.58
CA ALA A 157 -11.80 -12.88 -15.26
C ALA A 157 -11.42 -13.53 -13.93
N SER A 158 -10.20 -14.06 -13.82
CA SER A 158 -9.67 -14.63 -12.57
C SER A 158 -8.64 -13.71 -11.93
N ALA A 159 -8.64 -13.62 -10.60
CA ALA A 159 -7.60 -12.92 -9.84
C ALA A 159 -6.42 -13.83 -9.44
N ALA A 160 -6.52 -15.14 -9.67
CA ALA A 160 -5.49 -16.12 -9.32
C ALA A 160 -4.40 -16.16 -10.40
N LEU A 161 -3.60 -15.10 -10.47
CA LEU A 161 -2.55 -14.87 -11.46
C LEU A 161 -1.23 -14.52 -10.76
N SER A 162 -0.11 -14.97 -11.31
CA SER A 162 1.22 -14.52 -10.88
C SER A 162 1.48 -13.07 -11.31
N ASP A 163 2.48 -12.44 -10.67
CA ASP A 163 2.92 -11.11 -11.06
C ASP A 163 3.84 -11.17 -12.30
N ALA A 164 3.79 -10.12 -13.12
CA ALA A 164 4.72 -9.91 -14.23
C ALA A 164 5.91 -9.04 -13.82
N ASP A 165 5.72 -8.18 -12.81
CA ASP A 165 6.75 -7.32 -12.28
C ASP A 165 7.73 -8.13 -11.40
N PRO A 166 9.02 -8.23 -11.74
CA PRO A 166 10.02 -8.89 -10.90
C PRO A 166 10.38 -8.06 -9.64
N LEU A 167 9.80 -6.85 -9.50
CA LEU A 167 10.03 -5.86 -8.43
C LEU A 167 11.44 -5.25 -8.41
N SER A 168 12.44 -6.01 -8.81
CA SER A 168 13.85 -5.63 -8.85
C SER A 168 14.28 -5.15 -10.24
N SER A 169 15.15 -4.14 -10.28
CA SER A 169 15.83 -3.75 -11.52
C SER A 169 16.87 -4.80 -11.88
N GLY A 170 17.08 -5.00 -13.17
CA GLY A 170 18.04 -5.96 -13.68
C GLY A 170 17.44 -7.34 -13.93
N ASP A 171 16.20 -7.61 -13.54
CA ASP A 171 15.52 -8.88 -13.81
C ASP A 171 14.65 -8.83 -15.07
N LEU A 172 14.30 -10.01 -15.58
CA LEU A 172 13.38 -10.17 -16.71
C LEU A 172 11.94 -10.00 -16.26
N VAL A 173 11.13 -9.32 -17.08
CA VAL A 173 9.68 -9.28 -16.92
C VAL A 173 9.14 -10.70 -17.02
N HIS A 174 8.39 -11.12 -16.00
CA HIS A 174 7.84 -12.46 -15.93
C HIS A 174 6.64 -12.61 -16.84
N ARG A 175 6.49 -13.82 -17.40
CA ARG A 175 5.23 -14.24 -18.00
C ARG A 175 4.21 -14.42 -16.87
N VAL A 176 3.00 -13.90 -17.07
CA VAL A 176 1.90 -14.16 -16.15
C VAL A 176 1.45 -15.61 -16.32
N GLU A 177 1.44 -16.36 -15.22
CA GLU A 177 0.96 -17.74 -15.15
C GLU A 177 -0.28 -17.79 -14.24
N PRO A 178 -1.23 -18.72 -14.51
CA PRO A 178 -2.31 -19.00 -13.58
C PRO A 178 -1.74 -19.63 -12.31
N LEU A 179 -2.26 -19.23 -11.14
CA LEU A 179 -1.89 -19.88 -9.89
C LEU A 179 -2.55 -21.26 -9.76
N GLU A 180 -1.87 -22.19 -9.10
CA GLU A 180 -2.33 -23.58 -8.95
C GLU A 180 -3.60 -23.67 -8.11
N GLU A 181 -3.72 -22.82 -7.10
CA GLU A 181 -4.87 -22.68 -6.20
C GLU A 181 -6.10 -22.00 -6.83
N ALA A 182 -6.09 -21.74 -8.15
CA ALA A 182 -7.22 -21.13 -8.83
C ALA A 182 -8.48 -21.99 -8.75
N ALA A 183 -9.55 -21.47 -8.15
CA ALA A 183 -10.85 -22.14 -8.09
C ALA A 183 -11.44 -22.47 -9.47
N ASP A 184 -11.14 -21.66 -10.48
CA ASP A 184 -11.45 -21.93 -11.89
C ASP A 184 -10.14 -21.85 -12.72
N PRO A 185 -9.46 -22.99 -12.96
CA PRO A 185 -8.23 -23.04 -13.73
C PRO A 185 -8.37 -22.65 -15.20
N LEU A 186 -9.58 -22.78 -15.78
CA LEU A 186 -9.81 -22.38 -17.17
C LEU A 186 -9.91 -20.86 -17.28
N ALA A 187 -10.67 -20.23 -16.39
CA ALA A 187 -10.73 -18.78 -16.28
C ALA A 187 -9.35 -18.17 -15.99
N ALA A 188 -8.58 -18.76 -15.08
CA ALA A 188 -7.21 -18.32 -14.78
C ALA A 188 -6.30 -18.39 -16.01
N ARG A 189 -6.29 -19.52 -16.73
CA ARG A 189 -5.49 -19.67 -17.96
C ARG A 189 -5.88 -18.66 -19.04
N ARG A 190 -7.18 -18.45 -19.28
CA ARG A 190 -7.67 -17.47 -20.26
C ARG A 190 -7.29 -16.04 -19.87
N THR A 191 -7.46 -15.69 -18.59
CA THR A 191 -7.11 -14.35 -18.08
C THR A 191 -5.60 -14.11 -18.17
N ALA A 192 -4.77 -15.09 -17.80
CA ALA A 192 -3.31 -15.01 -17.92
C ALA A 192 -2.85 -14.84 -19.38
N ALA A 193 -3.44 -15.59 -20.31
CA ALA A 193 -3.13 -15.48 -21.74
C ALA A 193 -3.48 -14.09 -22.28
N ALA A 194 -4.67 -13.58 -21.95
CA ALA A 194 -5.11 -12.25 -22.36
C ALA A 194 -4.24 -11.15 -21.75
N LEU A 195 -3.88 -11.24 -20.46
CA LEU A 195 -2.99 -10.28 -19.81
C LEU A 195 -1.59 -10.28 -20.43
N ASN A 196 -1.00 -11.45 -20.73
CA ASN A 196 0.26 -11.52 -21.47
C ASN A 196 0.15 -10.93 -22.89
N GLY A 197 -1.01 -11.05 -23.55
CA GLY A 197 -1.28 -10.39 -24.82
C GLY A 197 -1.36 -8.87 -24.67
N PHE A 198 -2.03 -8.38 -23.62
CA PHE A 198 -2.09 -6.97 -23.28
C PHE A 198 -0.68 -6.41 -23.03
N LEU A 199 0.13 -7.06 -22.19
CA LEU A 199 1.49 -6.60 -21.89
C LEU A 199 2.39 -6.52 -23.13
N ARG A 200 2.32 -7.52 -24.03
CA ARG A 200 3.07 -7.49 -25.30
C ARG A 200 2.61 -6.35 -26.22
N LYS A 201 1.30 -6.11 -26.31
CA LYS A 201 0.74 -5.02 -27.13
C LYS A 201 1.06 -3.66 -26.51
N ALA A 202 0.96 -3.53 -25.19
CA ALA A 202 1.33 -2.34 -24.43
C ALA A 202 2.80 -1.99 -24.66
N HIS A 203 3.72 -2.96 -24.61
CA HIS A 203 5.13 -2.69 -24.92
C HIS A 203 5.30 -2.06 -26.30
N ARG A 204 4.66 -2.60 -27.36
CA ARG A 204 4.75 -2.02 -28.72
C ARG A 204 4.22 -0.59 -28.77
N VAL A 205 3.03 -0.37 -28.21
CA VAL A 205 2.39 0.96 -28.16
C VAL A 205 3.29 1.97 -27.45
N LEU A 206 3.83 1.60 -26.29
CA LEU A 206 4.69 2.47 -25.50
C LEU A 206 6.05 2.70 -26.18
N ASP A 207 6.67 1.65 -26.73
CA ASP A 207 8.01 1.74 -27.34
C ASP A 207 8.04 2.67 -28.55
N GLU A 208 6.97 2.63 -29.35
CA GLU A 208 6.74 3.48 -30.53
C GLU A 208 6.13 4.85 -30.17
N HIS A 209 5.68 5.07 -28.93
CA HIS A 209 4.95 6.28 -28.54
C HIS A 209 5.81 7.55 -28.75
N PRO A 210 5.27 8.64 -29.33
CA PRO A 210 6.03 9.87 -29.56
C PRO A 210 6.66 10.47 -28.29
N LEU A 211 6.02 10.29 -27.13
CA LEU A 211 6.62 10.69 -25.84
C LEU A 211 7.92 9.93 -25.56
N ASN A 212 7.93 8.60 -25.71
CA ASN A 212 9.14 7.81 -25.49
C ASN A 212 10.22 8.08 -26.54
N GLN A 213 9.85 8.42 -27.78
CA GLN A 213 10.80 8.92 -28.77
C GLN A 213 11.47 10.23 -28.32
N ARG A 214 10.67 11.20 -27.82
CA ARG A 214 11.19 12.47 -27.28
C ARG A 214 12.06 12.26 -26.05
N ARG A 215 11.65 11.37 -25.14
CA ARG A 215 12.44 11.02 -23.95
C ARG A 215 13.82 10.51 -24.34
N ARG A 216 13.90 9.56 -25.28
CA ARG A 216 15.17 9.04 -25.81
C ARG A 216 16.03 10.13 -26.44
N ALA A 217 15.44 10.99 -27.29
CA ALA A 217 16.17 12.10 -27.91
C ALA A 217 16.72 13.10 -26.88
N GLY A 218 16.03 13.26 -25.74
CA GLY A 218 16.46 14.08 -24.61
C GLY A 218 17.33 13.37 -23.58
N GLY A 219 17.72 12.10 -23.80
CA GLY A 219 18.52 11.33 -22.85
C GLY A 219 17.77 10.85 -21.59
N LEU A 220 16.45 10.95 -21.57
CA LEU A 220 15.61 10.40 -20.50
C LEU A 220 15.26 8.93 -20.76
N PRO A 221 15.24 8.08 -19.72
CA PRO A 221 14.79 6.70 -19.87
C PRO A 221 13.35 6.61 -20.40
N PRO A 222 13.09 5.76 -21.42
CA PRO A 222 11.73 5.53 -21.89
C PRO A 222 10.91 4.77 -20.85
N LEU A 223 9.61 5.04 -20.79
CA LEU A 223 8.64 4.25 -20.02
C LEU A 223 7.93 3.30 -20.99
N ASN A 224 8.66 2.26 -21.42
CA ASN A 224 8.28 1.38 -22.54
C ASN A 224 7.84 -0.02 -22.12
N ALA A 225 7.92 -0.38 -20.85
CA ALA A 225 7.39 -1.64 -20.35
C ALA A 225 6.25 -1.38 -19.37
N ALA A 226 5.10 -1.98 -19.64
CA ALA A 226 4.05 -2.11 -18.65
C ALA A 226 4.27 -3.44 -17.90
N VAL A 227 4.24 -3.42 -16.57
CA VAL A 227 4.35 -4.62 -15.72
C VAL A 227 3.23 -4.62 -14.70
N THR A 228 2.79 -5.80 -14.28
CA THR A 228 1.65 -5.96 -13.36
C THR A 228 2.01 -6.69 -12.08
N LYS A 229 1.36 -6.29 -10.99
CA LYS A 229 1.53 -6.93 -9.67
C LYS A 229 0.26 -6.86 -8.81
N TRP A 230 0.17 -7.77 -7.84
CA TRP A 230 -0.86 -7.77 -6.80
C TRP A 230 -2.29 -7.87 -7.33
N THR A 231 -2.49 -8.77 -8.29
CA THR A 231 -3.82 -9.07 -8.84
C THR A 231 -4.78 -9.48 -7.72
N GLY A 232 -5.97 -8.88 -7.72
CA GLY A 232 -6.97 -9.06 -6.68
C GLY A 232 -8.39 -8.99 -7.22
N ARG A 233 -9.35 -9.33 -6.35
CA ARG A 233 -10.78 -9.20 -6.63
C ARG A 233 -11.46 -8.66 -5.39
N LEU A 234 -12.16 -7.53 -5.55
CA LEU A 234 -12.97 -7.01 -4.45
C LEU A 234 -14.17 -7.94 -4.23
N ARG A 235 -14.29 -8.47 -3.02
CA ARG A 235 -15.47 -9.21 -2.57
C ARG A 235 -16.27 -8.34 -1.60
N PRO A 236 -17.57 -8.59 -1.42
CA PRO A 236 -18.31 -8.02 -0.31
C PRO A 236 -17.63 -8.39 1.02
N VAL A 237 -17.38 -7.39 1.87
CA VAL A 237 -16.77 -7.56 3.20
C VAL A 237 -17.61 -6.88 4.25
N LEU A 238 -17.57 -7.41 5.48
CA LEU A 238 -18.25 -6.77 6.61
C LEU A 238 -17.56 -5.45 6.96
N PRO A 239 -18.31 -4.38 7.29
CA PRO A 239 -17.71 -3.12 7.73
C PRO A 239 -16.84 -3.32 8.97
N LEU A 240 -15.78 -2.52 9.13
CA LEU A 240 -14.87 -2.59 10.28
C LEU A 240 -15.63 -2.46 11.60
N ALA A 241 -16.67 -1.62 11.60
CA ALA A 241 -17.51 -1.43 12.76
C ALA A 241 -18.18 -2.71 13.27
N HIS A 242 -18.41 -3.69 12.40
CA HIS A 242 -18.89 -5.01 12.79
C HIS A 242 -17.83 -5.77 13.60
N ASN A 243 -16.59 -5.84 13.10
CA ASN A 243 -15.51 -6.59 13.75
C ASN A 243 -15.04 -5.95 15.06
N VAL A 244 -15.02 -4.61 15.14
CA VAL A 244 -14.53 -3.90 16.34
C VAL A 244 -15.64 -3.49 17.31
N GLY A 245 -16.91 -3.77 16.99
CA GLY A 245 -18.06 -3.51 17.86
C GLY A 245 -18.51 -2.04 17.93
N GLY A 246 -18.15 -1.21 16.95
CA GLY A 246 -18.55 0.20 16.90
C GLY A 246 -17.83 1.03 15.83
N PRO A 247 -18.15 2.32 15.67
CA PRO A 247 -17.51 3.18 14.68
C PRO A 247 -15.98 3.18 14.80
N ALA A 248 -15.30 3.15 13.66
CA ALA A 248 -13.84 3.07 13.59
C ALA A 248 -13.29 4.19 12.70
N VAL A 249 -12.11 4.68 13.11
CA VAL A 249 -11.31 5.65 12.36
C VAL A 249 -9.91 5.08 12.19
N VAL A 250 -9.39 5.07 10.97
CA VAL A 250 -8.03 4.68 10.66
C VAL A 250 -7.21 5.94 10.41
N ILE A 251 -6.11 6.10 11.16
CA ILE A 251 -5.22 7.25 11.06
C ILE A 251 -3.90 6.76 10.47
N ALA A 252 -3.53 7.24 9.27
CA ALA A 252 -2.34 6.75 8.57
C ALA A 252 -1.78 7.78 7.56
N SER A 253 -0.51 7.61 7.19
CA SER A 253 0.18 8.45 6.20
C SER A 253 0.11 7.91 4.77
N THR A 254 -0.21 6.63 4.58
CA THR A 254 -0.15 5.99 3.25
C THR A 254 -1.52 5.85 2.61
N ALA A 255 -1.57 5.93 1.27
CA ALA A 255 -2.78 5.67 0.50
C ALA A 255 -3.30 4.24 0.76
N LEU A 256 -2.40 3.27 0.93
CA LEU A 256 -2.73 1.88 1.23
C LEU A 256 -3.68 1.75 2.44
N TYR A 257 -3.34 2.38 3.56
CA TYR A 257 -4.16 2.28 4.79
C TYR A 257 -5.42 3.15 4.72
N GLY A 258 -5.36 4.29 4.01
CA GLY A 258 -6.57 5.06 3.71
C GLY A 258 -7.58 4.27 2.88
N GLY A 259 -7.11 3.50 1.90
CA GLY A 259 -7.96 2.65 1.08
C GLY A 259 -8.45 1.40 1.80
N LEU A 260 -7.62 0.82 2.68
CA LEU A 260 -8.08 -0.23 3.60
C LEU A 260 -9.25 0.27 4.46
N ALA A 261 -9.17 1.47 5.01
CA ALA A 261 -10.27 2.06 5.77
C ALA A 261 -11.53 2.22 4.92
N GLN A 262 -11.40 2.74 3.69
CA GLN A 262 -12.54 2.92 2.78
C GLN A 262 -13.20 1.59 2.40
N VAL A 263 -12.41 0.58 2.03
CA VAL A 263 -12.92 -0.76 1.68
C VAL A 263 -13.66 -1.39 2.85
N LEU A 264 -13.21 -1.14 4.08
CA LEU A 264 -13.85 -1.62 5.29
C LEU A 264 -14.94 -0.67 5.83
N GLY A 265 -15.31 0.39 5.10
CA GLY A 265 -16.36 1.33 5.53
C GLY A 265 -16.03 2.12 6.79
N ALA A 266 -14.75 2.36 7.06
CA ALA A 266 -14.25 3.17 8.17
C ALA A 266 -13.84 4.58 7.71
N GLU A 267 -13.85 5.55 8.62
CA GLU A 267 -13.32 6.88 8.34
C GLU A 267 -11.80 6.81 8.18
N ALA A 268 -11.27 7.36 7.08
CA ALA A 268 -9.84 7.51 6.86
C ALA A 268 -9.39 8.93 7.24
N ARG A 269 -8.40 9.05 8.14
CA ARG A 269 -7.72 10.30 8.44
C ARG A 269 -6.28 10.24 7.99
N HIS A 270 -5.96 11.04 6.97
CA HIS A 270 -4.60 11.17 6.49
C HIS A 270 -3.79 12.06 7.43
N VAL A 271 -2.64 11.56 7.88
CA VAL A 271 -1.63 12.35 8.60
C VAL A 271 -0.34 12.22 7.82
N PRO A 272 0.17 13.30 7.20
CA PRO A 272 1.40 13.21 6.41
C PRO A 272 2.54 12.73 7.28
N GLU A 273 3.41 11.92 6.70
CA GLU A 273 4.63 11.50 7.36
C GLU A 273 5.46 12.75 7.65
N GLN A 274 5.76 12.99 8.92
CA GLN A 274 6.70 14.04 9.28
C GLN A 274 8.10 13.47 9.15
N GLU A 275 8.99 14.17 8.46
CA GLU A 275 10.41 13.86 8.51
C GLU A 275 10.87 13.94 9.98
N GLY A 276 10.96 12.78 10.63
CA GLY A 276 11.75 12.64 11.85
C GLY A 276 13.21 12.94 11.53
N PRO A 277 14.09 13.08 12.54
CA PRO A 277 15.52 13.26 12.31
C PRO A 277 16.12 11.98 11.68
N SER A 278 15.94 11.81 10.37
CA SER A 278 16.39 10.71 9.52
C SER A 278 17.89 10.70 9.26
N ARG A 279 18.65 11.50 10.02
CA ARG A 279 20.10 11.44 10.06
C ARG A 279 20.53 10.61 11.27
N CYS A 280 20.50 9.28 11.13
CA CYS A 280 21.56 8.48 11.73
C CYS A 280 22.88 8.87 11.04
N ARG A 281 23.46 10.03 11.40
CA ARG A 281 24.88 10.25 11.16
C ARG A 281 25.58 9.20 12.02
N PRO A 282 26.48 8.37 11.47
CA PRO A 282 27.36 7.59 12.32
C PRO A 282 28.11 8.59 13.20
N ARG A 283 27.74 8.69 14.47
CA ARG A 283 28.65 9.27 15.45
C ARG A 283 29.84 8.35 15.42
N SER A 284 30.95 8.83 14.88
CA SER A 284 32.25 8.19 15.00
C SER A 284 32.37 7.68 16.43
N MET A 285 32.43 6.35 16.60
CA MET A 285 32.74 5.77 17.89
C MET A 285 34.04 6.44 18.36
N PRO A 286 34.06 7.09 19.53
CA PRO A 286 35.33 7.52 20.08
C PRO A 286 36.14 6.24 20.31
N ARG A 287 37.23 6.09 19.55
CA ARG A 287 38.23 5.06 19.82
C ARG A 287 38.61 5.21 21.29
N SER A 288 38.26 4.22 22.09
CA SER A 288 38.69 4.13 23.48
C SER A 288 40.19 3.83 23.49
N THR A 289 41.01 4.87 23.56
CA THR A 289 42.37 4.73 24.08
C THR A 289 42.27 4.55 25.59
N PRO A 290 42.92 3.53 26.19
CA PRO A 290 42.88 3.34 27.63
C PRO A 290 43.81 4.38 28.28
N SER A 291 43.25 5.34 29.04
CA SER A 291 44.06 6.16 29.95
C SER A 291 43.38 6.36 31.30
N ARG A 292 43.95 5.69 32.30
CA ARG A 292 44.15 6.07 33.71
C ARG A 292 43.06 6.87 34.45
N ALA A 293 42.54 6.19 35.47
CA ALA A 293 42.06 6.67 36.77
C ALA A 293 42.12 8.18 37.05
N GLY A 294 40.95 8.77 37.32
CA GLY A 294 40.78 10.09 37.92
C GLY A 294 39.38 10.22 38.54
N ARG A 295 39.32 10.63 39.80
CA ARG A 295 38.13 10.66 40.70
C ARG A 295 37.20 11.86 40.45
N ARG A 296 35.89 11.64 40.71
CA ARG A 296 34.81 12.59 41.13
C ARG A 296 34.44 13.66 40.07
N SER A 297 33.23 14.19 39.94
CA SER A 297 32.10 14.41 40.85
C SER A 297 30.78 14.56 40.07
N SER A 298 29.67 14.34 40.77
CA SER A 298 28.27 14.53 40.37
C SER A 298 27.90 15.96 39.93
N THR A 299 27.17 16.11 38.82
CA THR A 299 26.23 17.22 38.61
C THR A 299 25.01 16.75 37.81
N SER A 300 23.88 16.70 38.52
CA SER A 300 22.52 16.55 38.03
C SER A 300 22.15 17.72 37.11
N THR A 301 21.74 17.44 35.87
CA THR A 301 21.04 18.39 35.01
C THR A 301 19.62 17.89 34.77
N ARG A 302 18.68 18.38 35.58
CA ARG A 302 17.24 18.25 35.37
C ARG A 302 16.86 18.85 34.00
N ARG A 303 16.45 18.01 33.04
CA ARG A 303 15.73 18.46 31.84
C ARG A 303 14.25 18.66 32.19
N ARG A 304 13.71 19.83 31.82
CA ARG A 304 12.28 20.19 32.00
C ARG A 304 11.40 19.28 31.13
N PRO A 305 10.24 18.82 31.62
CA PRO A 305 9.29 18.08 30.79
C PRO A 305 8.62 19.01 29.76
N MET A 306 8.46 18.48 28.56
CA MET A 306 7.76 19.09 27.43
C MET A 306 6.27 19.17 27.76
N ARG A 307 5.69 20.38 27.68
CA ARG A 307 4.25 20.60 27.92
C ARG A 307 3.44 20.05 26.73
N LEU A 308 2.55 19.11 27.01
CA LEU A 308 1.50 18.67 26.10
C LEU A 308 0.53 19.84 25.87
N VAL A 309 0.39 20.30 24.62
CA VAL A 309 -0.62 21.29 24.25
C VAL A 309 -1.95 20.56 24.08
N THR A 310 -2.80 20.62 25.11
CA THR A 310 -4.19 20.17 25.01
C THR A 310 -5.01 21.25 24.29
N ALA A 311 -5.39 21.00 23.04
CA ALA A 311 -6.39 21.81 22.35
C ALA A 311 -7.77 21.52 22.96
N THR A 312 -8.26 22.42 23.81
CA THR A 312 -9.64 22.42 24.29
C THR A 312 -10.57 22.89 23.17
N THR A 313 -11.43 22.00 22.68
CA THR A 313 -12.54 22.35 21.78
C THR A 313 -13.60 23.17 22.53
N PRO A 314 -14.15 24.26 21.95
CA PRO A 314 -15.27 24.97 22.55
C PRO A 314 -16.54 24.13 22.48
N ARG A 315 -17.28 24.06 23.60
CA ARG A 315 -18.62 23.44 23.66
C ARG A 315 -19.55 24.07 22.61
N ALA A 316 -20.11 23.23 21.72
CA ALA A 316 -21.15 23.62 20.80
C ALA A 316 -22.45 23.97 21.57
N ARG A 317 -23.04 25.12 21.26
CA ARG A 317 -24.38 25.52 21.75
C ARG A 317 -25.46 24.71 21.00
N PRO A 318 -26.59 24.34 21.64
CA PRO A 318 -27.67 23.63 20.95
C PRO A 318 -28.35 24.54 19.92
N ARG A 319 -28.66 24.01 18.73
CA ARG A 319 -29.47 24.68 17.71
C ARG A 319 -30.94 24.71 18.14
N PRO A 320 -31.71 25.77 17.81
CA PRO A 320 -33.14 25.82 18.09
C PRO A 320 -33.93 24.93 17.11
N SER A 321 -35.00 24.32 17.60
CA SER A 321 -35.94 23.48 16.86
C SER A 321 -36.72 24.29 15.81
N PRO A 322 -37.09 23.70 14.66
CA PRO A 322 -37.91 24.38 13.65
C PRO A 322 -39.38 24.47 14.09
N PRO A 323 -40.15 25.47 13.60
CA PRO A 323 -41.53 25.67 14.00
C PRO A 323 -42.47 24.67 13.30
N ALA A 324 -43.53 24.29 14.03
CA ALA A 324 -44.62 23.45 13.56
C ALA A 324 -45.42 24.16 12.45
N ILE A 325 -45.63 23.47 11.33
CA ILE A 325 -46.58 23.89 10.30
C ILE A 325 -47.79 22.95 10.36
N ALA A 326 -48.93 23.53 10.70
CA ALA A 326 -50.25 22.93 10.61
C ALA A 326 -50.78 23.07 9.18
N GLY A 327 -51.58 22.08 8.73
CA GLY A 327 -52.51 22.25 7.62
C GLY A 327 -52.39 21.23 6.49
N SER A 328 -53.21 20.19 6.55
CA SER A 328 -53.61 19.36 5.40
C SER A 328 -54.50 20.16 4.43
N PRO A 329 -54.73 19.72 3.16
CA PRO A 329 -55.66 18.62 2.90
C PRO A 329 -55.28 17.67 1.73
N ARG A 330 -55.66 16.40 1.92
CA ARG A 330 -56.21 15.41 0.96
C ARG A 330 -55.87 15.54 -0.55
N CYS A 331 -55.37 14.46 -1.15
CA CYS A 331 -56.13 13.74 -2.20
C CYS A 331 -55.59 12.33 -2.51
N ARG A 332 -56.56 11.48 -2.86
CA ARG A 332 -56.59 10.03 -3.15
C ARG A 332 -55.63 9.56 -4.25
N ALA A 333 -55.06 8.35 -4.09
CA ALA A 333 -55.50 7.09 -4.72
C ALA A 333 -54.76 5.92 -4.06
#